data_AF-A0A2H1FHY6-F1
#
_entry.id   AF-A0A2H1FHY6-F1
#
_cell.length_a   1.000
_cell.length_b   1.000
_cell.length_c   1.000
_cell.angle_alpha   90.00
_cell.angle_beta   90.00
_cell.angle_gamma   90.00
#
_symmetry.space_group_name_H-M   'P 1'
#
loop_
_entity.id
_entity.type
_entity.pdbx_description
1 polymer ?
#
loop_
_entity_poly.entity_id
_entity_poly.type
_entity_poly.pdbx_seq_one_letter_code
_entity_poly.pdbx_strand_id
1 'polypeptide(L)' 'MITVDPSKNLVYVSNISSVNVIDGQTNNVMANLYVGHIITAISIDGKNSLYVGYDDPLTIVVSSIT' A
#
# COMPACT_ATOMS: atom_id res chain seq x y z
N MET A 1 -4.06 1.82 -8.07
CA MET A 1 -4.92 2.46 -7.05
C MET A 1 -4.06 3.30 -6.12
N ILE A 2 -4.66 4.22 -5.38
CA ILE A 2 -3.94 5.15 -4.50
C ILE A 2 -4.63 5.29 -3.14
N THR A 3 -3.86 5.31 -2.07
CA THR A 3 -4.32 5.72 -0.73
C THR A 3 -3.21 6.51 -0.03
N VAL A 4 -3.56 7.25 1.02
CA VAL A 4 -2.64 8.13 1.73
C VAL A 4 -2.74 7.88 3.23
N ASP A 5 -1.62 7.91 3.92
CA ASP A 5 -1.55 7.96 5.38
C ASP A 5 -1.07 9.36 5.79
N PRO A 6 -2.00 10.27 6.15
CA PRO A 6 -1.64 11.65 6.49
C PRO A 6 -0.80 11.75 7.76
N SER A 7 -0.92 10.80 8.69
CA SER A 7 -0.19 10.86 9.97
C SER A 7 1.30 10.55 9.81
N LYS A 8 1.66 9.79 8.78
CA LYS A 8 3.05 9.50 8.39
C LYS A 8 3.52 10.30 7.18
N ASN A 9 2.63 11.10 6.59
CA ASN A 9 2.85 11.79 5.31
C ASN A 9 3.33 10.82 4.21
N LEU A 10 2.65 9.67 4.09
CA LEU A 10 2.97 8.64 3.09
C LEU A 10 1.87 8.51 2.05
N VAL A 11 2.28 8.24 0.81
CA VAL A 11 1.39 7.89 -0.31
C VAL A 11 1.68 6.47 -0.74
N TYR A 12 0.62 5.66 -0.89
CA TYR A 12 0.72 4.28 -1.34
C TYR A 12 0.11 4.16 -2.73
N VAL A 13 0.90 3.72 -3.71
CA VAL A 13 0.45 3.56 -5.09
C VAL A 13 0.63 2.11 -5.51
N SER A 14 -0.48 1.43 -5.78
CA SER A 14 -0.44 0.07 -6.30
C SER A 14 -0.10 0.06 -7.80
N ASN A 15 0.82 -0.84 -8.16
CA ASN A 15 1.06 -1.32 -9.52
C ASN A 15 0.40 -2.72 -9.68
N ILE A 16 0.64 -3.40 -10.79
CA ILE A 16 0.05 -4.71 -11.12
C ILE A 16 0.20 -5.70 -9.95
N SER A 17 1.40 -5.85 -9.39
CA SER A 17 1.70 -6.86 -8.35
C SER A 17 2.50 -6.34 -7.16
N SER A 18 2.59 -5.02 -7.01
CA SER A 18 3.31 -4.39 -5.90
C SER A 18 2.69 -3.06 -5.48
N VAL A 19 3.04 -2.59 -4.28
CA VAL A 19 2.67 -1.26 -3.79
C VAL A 19 3.94 -0.45 -3.55
N ASN A 20 4.05 0.71 -4.19
CA ASN A 20 5.09 1.67 -3.91
C ASN A 20 4.68 2.55 -2.73
N VAL A 21 5.61 2.77 -1.82
CA VAL A 21 5.48 3.63 -0.66
C VAL A 21 6.29 4.87 -0.95
N ILE A 22 5.63 6.02 -0.95
CA ILE A 22 6.20 7.29 -1.37
C ILE A 22 6.16 8.26 -0.19
N ASP A 23 7.28 8.90 0.06
CA ASP A 23 7.38 10.02 1.00
C ASP A 23 6.61 11.21 0.42
N GLY A 24 5.56 11.67 1.10
CA GLY A 24 4.71 12.77 0.65
C GLY A 24 5.38 14.15 0.71
N GLN A 25 6.48 14.30 1.44
CA GLN A 25 7.26 15.54 1.50
C GLN A 25 8.23 15.65 0.32
N THR A 26 8.87 14.55 -0.06
CA THR A 26 9.95 14.54 -1.05
C THR A 26 9.54 13.94 -2.40
N ASN A 27 8.38 13.27 -2.46
CA ASN A 27 7.90 12.49 -3.61
C ASN A 27 8.82 11.34 -4.03
N ASN A 28 9.73 10.91 -3.15
CA ASN A 28 10.63 9.79 -3.43
C ASN A 28 10.00 8.46 -2.99
N VAL A 29 10.25 7.40 -3.75
CA VAL A 29 9.89 6.03 -3.36
C VAL A 29 10.80 5.57 -2.22
N MET A 30 10.21 5.23 -1.09
CA MET A 30 10.91 4.74 0.11
C MET A 30 10.96 3.20 0.15
N ALA A 31 9.92 2.54 -0.37
CA ALA A 31 9.82 1.09 -0.38
C ALA A 31 8.94 0.58 -1.52
N ASN A 32 9.17 -0.67 -1.92
CA ASN A 32 8.30 -1.42 -2.81
C ASN A 32 7.87 -2.71 -2.11
N LEU A 33 6.57 -2.86 -1.88
CA LEU A 33 5.96 -4.04 -1.25
C LEU A 33 5.50 -4.99 -2.35
N TYR A 34 6.18 -6.12 -2.51
CA TYR A 34 5.78 -7.13 -3.48
C TYR A 34 4.63 -7.98 -2.94
N VAL A 35 3.53 -8.01 -3.67
CA VAL A 35 2.30 -8.74 -3.31
C VAL A 35 2.19 -10.04 -4.11
N GLY A 36 2.71 -10.07 -5.33
CA GLY A 36 2.73 -11.29 -6.18
C GLY A 36 1.42 -11.62 -6.90
N HIS A 37 0.33 -10.90 -6.61
CA HIS A 37 -1.00 -11.07 -7.22
C HIS A 37 -1.49 -9.78 -7.88
N ILE A 38 -2.53 -9.87 -8.72
CA ILE A 38 -3.12 -8.69 -9.34
C ILE A 38 -3.88 -7.92 -8.27
N ILE A 39 -3.42 -6.71 -7.97
CA ILE A 39 -4.02 -5.88 -6.92
C ILE A 39 -5.33 -5.26 -7.44
N THR A 40 -6.43 -5.47 -6.70
CA THR A 40 -7.77 -4.99 -7.03
C THR A 40 -8.30 -3.89 -6.12
N ALA A 41 -7.78 -3.78 -4.89
CA ALA A 41 -8.12 -2.73 -3.91
C ALA A 41 -6.92 -2.38 -3.01
N ILE A 42 -6.82 -1.12 -2.54
CA ILE A 42 -5.99 -0.74 -1.39
C ILE A 42 -6.73 0.24 -0.46
N SER A 43 -6.52 0.13 0.85
CA SER A 43 -7.02 1.09 1.85
C SER A 43 -6.11 1.18 3.08
N ILE A 44 -6.14 2.31 3.78
CA ILE A 44 -5.48 2.48 5.09
C ILE A 44 -6.55 2.56 6.20
N ASP A 45 -6.29 1.98 7.36
CA ASP A 45 -7.12 2.20 8.55
C ASP A 45 -6.62 3.37 9.42
N GLY A 46 -7.35 3.70 10.49
CA GLY A 46 -6.97 4.73 11.45
C GLY A 46 -5.79 4.37 12.36
N LYS A 47 -5.18 3.18 12.18
CA LYS A 47 -4.00 2.69 12.92
C LYS A 47 -2.80 2.48 12.01
N ASN A 48 -2.81 3.09 10.81
CA ASN A 48 -1.71 3.04 9.85
C ASN A 48 -1.44 1.65 9.25
N SER A 49 -2.45 0.79 9.23
CA SER A 49 -2.37 -0.52 8.58
C SER A 49 -2.84 -0.41 7.14
N LEU A 50 -2.00 -0.81 6.19
CA LEU A 50 -2.35 -0.92 4.78
C LEU A 50 -3.00 -2.27 4.52
N TYR A 51 -4.17 -2.24 3.90
CA TYR A 51 -4.93 -3.39 3.45
C TYR A 51 -4.86 -3.46 1.93
N VAL A 52 -4.49 -4.63 1.40
CA VAL A 52 -4.35 -4.86 -0.04
C VAL A 52 -5.27 -6.02 -0.43
N GLY A 53 -6.24 -5.74 -1.30
CA GLY A 53 -7.10 -6.76 -1.92
C GLY A 53 -6.54 -7.15 -3.28
N TYR A 54 -6.61 -8.44 -3.62
CA TYR A 54 -6.14 -9.01 -4.88
C TYR A 54 -7.06 -10.13 -5.36
N ASP A 55 -6.82 -10.61 -6.57
CA ASP A 55 -7.67 -11.58 -7.28
C ASP A 55 -7.60 -13.03 -6.76
N ASP A 56 -6.82 -13.27 -5.70
CA ASP A 56 -6.82 -14.55 -4.99
C ASP A 56 -7.99 -14.61 -3.99
N PRO A 57 -8.83 -15.66 -4.03
CA PRO A 57 -10.07 -15.73 -3.26
C PRO A 57 -9.97 -15.62 -1.73
N LEU A 58 -8.77 -15.58 -1.12
CA LEU A 58 -8.64 -15.78 0.34
C LEU A 58 -7.69 -14.88 1.14
N THR A 59 -7.04 -13.84 0.58
CA THR A 59 -5.98 -13.18 1.37
C THR A 59 -5.98 -11.64 1.28
N ILE A 60 -5.88 -10.99 2.45
CA ILE A 60 -5.53 -9.57 2.61
C ILE A 60 -4.13 -9.56 3.22
N VAL A 61 -3.15 -8.95 2.54
CA VAL A 61 -1.85 -8.68 3.18
C VAL A 61 -2.01 -7.41 4.02
N VAL A 62 -1.82 -7.54 5.33
CA VAL A 62 -1.57 -6.41 6.22
C VAL A 62 -0.06 -6.18 6.22
N SER A 63 0.41 -5.15 5.51
CA SER A 63 1.79 -4.71 5.65
C SER A 63 1.83 -3.55 6.66
N SER A 64 2.28 -3.83 7.88
CA SER A 64 2.68 -2.76 8.80
C SER A 64 4.06 -2.26 8.38
N ILE A 65 4.13 -1.06 7.80
CA ILE A 65 5.41 -0.37 7.64
C ILE A 65 5.63 0.42 8.94
N THR A 66 6.38 -0.17 9.87
CA THR A 66 6.96 0.56 11.01
C THR A 66 8.03 1.53 10.54
#